data_AF-A0A534VH05-F1
#
_entry.id   AF-A0A534VH05-F1
#
_cell.length_a   1.000
_cell.length_b   1.000
_cell.length_c   1.000
_cell.angle_alpha   90.00
_cell.angle_beta   90.00
_cell.angle_gamma   90.00
#
_symmetry.space_group_name_H-M   'P 1'
#
loop_
_entity.id
_entity.type
_entity.pdbx_description
1 polymer ?
#
loop_
_entity_poly.entity_id
_entity_poly.type
_entity_poly.pdbx_seq_one_letter_code
_entity_poly.pdbx_strand_id
1 'polypeptide(L)'
;MVKSAPLRHPELVIPVGAAMTRFLRWDRPALYVLALLFSVTAPTGFAQAAPTVRIHYHRDVSDYTGWQLYTWYGALNPSPQWNPAQPPTAPDGFGVYYDVAVNTADTGLNFILHDASGNNKNCPNDMFFPFPPGIKNGTQNLAEIWQLQDDCTIYTSVPAFKVGDVNKAKAHWLLPDTIAWPGADSANTYRLYYAADGGITSDASGVSGGASIRLSVVPLGLSADLREKYPFIATATALSLRPKDLPAVPGILKGQVVVARFDRSGKLVDATGLQIPGVLDSLCTYSGKLGAVVGHGSASDPGDPAGGIQFRLWAPTAKSVKLYVYDSPTLPASKIVPMSWNSETCVWTADGDSSWANRKYYKYEVQVFVRLTGNVETSLVTDPYSLGLSVDSQRSLVIDLRSPETMPLGWEEGRVATGGSGPLSAYELHIRDFSISDTSVPQPDRGKFMAFTDSRSRGMTHLRELAGAGLIYVHLLPSFHIATVPEDPSHQLTPVIPNAA
;
A
#
# COMPACT_ATOMS: atom_id res chain seq x y z
N MET A 1 11.08 39.26 4.62
CA MET A 1 9.74 39.87 4.79
C MET A 1 8.75 38.72 4.76
N VAL A 2 7.93 38.38 5.75
CA VAL A 2 7.57 38.87 7.08
C VAL A 2 7.39 37.61 7.94
N LYS A 3 7.94 37.60 9.17
CA LYS A 3 7.77 36.53 10.17
C LYS A 3 6.59 36.89 11.07
N SER A 4 5.67 35.95 11.33
CA SER A 4 4.62 36.06 12.35
C SER A 4 5.00 35.29 13.61
N ALA A 5 5.04 35.99 14.75
CA ALA A 5 5.28 35.45 16.09
C ALA A 5 3.95 35.26 16.86
N PRO A 6 3.86 34.31 17.82
CA PRO A 6 2.66 34.13 18.63
C PRO A 6 2.66 34.99 19.90
N LEU A 7 1.46 35.43 20.27
CA LEU A 7 1.11 36.31 21.39
C LEU A 7 1.13 35.58 22.75
N ARG A 8 1.65 36.27 23.78
CA ARG A 8 1.57 35.91 25.20
C ARG A 8 0.35 36.62 25.84
N HIS A 9 -0.37 35.93 26.71
CA HIS A 9 -1.33 36.53 27.65
C HIS A 9 -0.72 36.60 29.06
N PRO A 10 -0.91 37.70 29.82
CA PRO A 10 -0.37 37.84 31.17
C PRO A 10 -1.38 37.42 32.25
N GLU A 11 -0.84 36.88 33.34
CA GLU A 11 -1.53 36.70 34.63
C GLU A 11 -1.77 38.06 35.32
N LEU A 12 -2.91 38.17 36.00
CA LEU A 12 -3.20 39.27 36.93
C LEU A 12 -3.78 38.68 38.23
N VAL A 13 -3.14 39.02 39.34
CA VAL A 13 -3.53 38.73 40.74
C VAL A 13 -4.11 40.01 41.36
N ILE A 14 -4.80 39.89 42.53
CA ILE A 14 -5.08 40.88 43.63
C ILE A 14 -6.62 40.99 43.91
N PRO A 15 -7.14 41.13 45.17
CA PRO A 15 -6.98 40.37 46.42
C PRO A 15 -8.34 40.13 47.17
N VAL A 16 -8.25 39.76 48.45
CA VAL A 16 -9.30 39.40 49.44
C VAL A 16 -10.16 40.58 49.95
N GLY A 17 -11.42 40.32 50.31
CA GLY A 17 -12.26 41.20 51.14
C GLY A 17 -13.53 40.50 51.70
N ALA A 18 -13.77 40.65 53.01
CA ALA A 18 -14.73 39.91 53.83
C ALA A 18 -16.12 40.58 53.99
N ALA A 19 -17.14 39.79 54.41
CA ALA A 19 -17.92 39.95 55.66
C ALA A 19 -19.36 39.38 55.62
N MET A 20 -19.73 38.65 56.71
CA MET A 20 -21.01 38.69 57.49
C MET A 20 -22.36 38.33 56.80
N THR A 21 -23.38 37.67 57.37
CA THR A 21 -23.69 36.91 58.61
C THR A 21 -25.10 36.31 58.36
N ARG A 22 -25.46 35.13 58.88
CA ARG A 22 -26.70 34.93 59.68
C ARG A 22 -26.81 33.54 60.32
N PHE A 23 -27.41 33.58 61.50
CA PHE A 23 -27.64 32.57 62.54
C PHE A 23 -28.56 31.40 62.14
N LEU A 24 -28.41 30.24 62.79
CA LEU A 24 -29.37 29.71 63.78
C LEU A 24 -28.77 28.53 64.59
N ARG A 25 -29.04 28.54 65.90
CA ARG A 25 -28.62 27.56 66.92
C ARG A 25 -29.67 26.44 67.05
N TRP A 26 -29.27 25.25 67.50
CA TRP A 26 -29.89 24.55 68.64
C TRP A 26 -29.02 23.40 69.19
N ASP A 27 -28.69 23.56 70.47
CA ASP A 27 -28.61 22.67 71.64
C ASP A 27 -28.08 21.20 71.62
N ARG A 28 -27.27 20.97 72.66
CA ARG A 28 -26.56 19.80 73.23
C ARG A 28 -27.52 18.73 73.82
N PRO A 29 -27.09 17.48 74.18
CA PRO A 29 -25.87 17.19 74.98
C PRO A 29 -25.10 15.87 74.69
N ALA A 30 -23.94 15.81 75.35
CA ALA A 30 -22.94 14.75 75.30
C ALA A 30 -23.32 13.52 76.15
N LEU A 31 -22.96 12.33 75.66
CA LEU A 31 -22.74 11.13 76.46
C LEU A 31 -21.32 10.62 76.16
N TYR A 32 -20.48 10.55 77.19
CA TYR A 32 -19.19 9.88 77.16
C TYR A 32 -19.40 8.38 77.33
N VAL A 33 -18.96 7.57 76.36
CA VAL A 33 -18.80 6.13 76.52
C VAL A 33 -17.34 5.78 76.27
N LEU A 34 -16.70 5.33 77.35
CA LEU A 34 -15.36 4.78 77.41
C LEU A 34 -15.41 3.36 76.81
N ALA A 35 -14.76 3.11 75.67
CA ALA A 35 -14.64 1.78 75.08
C ALA A 35 -13.16 1.37 74.99
N LEU A 36 -12.87 0.20 75.56
CA LEU A 36 -11.55 -0.41 75.70
C LEU A 36 -10.85 -0.63 74.35
N LEU A 37 -9.55 -0.31 74.32
CA LEU A 37 -8.58 -0.75 73.32
C LEU A 37 -8.42 -2.27 73.35
N PHE A 38 -8.88 -2.96 72.31
CA PHE A 38 -8.35 -4.26 71.93
C PHE A 38 -7.41 -4.05 70.73
N SER A 39 -6.11 -4.20 70.96
CA SER A 39 -5.11 -4.27 69.91
C SER A 39 -5.23 -5.61 69.19
N VAL A 40 -5.99 -5.66 68.10
CA VAL A 40 -5.90 -6.76 67.13
C VAL A 40 -4.75 -6.40 66.18
N THR A 41 -3.58 -6.98 66.41
CA THR A 41 -2.52 -7.00 65.40
C THR A 41 -3.01 -7.88 64.25
N ALA A 42 -3.47 -7.26 63.17
CA ALA A 42 -3.63 -7.95 61.89
C ALA A 42 -2.27 -8.53 61.49
N PRO A 43 -2.21 -9.78 60.99
CA PRO A 43 -0.97 -10.28 60.44
C PRO A 43 -0.55 -9.36 59.29
N THR A 44 0.69 -8.85 59.34
CA THR A 44 1.33 -8.24 58.19
C THR A 44 1.51 -9.32 57.14
N GLY A 45 0.48 -9.51 56.32
CA GLY A 45 0.62 -10.22 55.06
C GLY A 45 1.70 -9.51 54.28
N PHE A 46 2.77 -10.22 53.93
CA PHE A 46 3.74 -9.73 52.97
C PHE A 46 2.95 -9.32 51.72
N ALA A 47 3.02 -8.04 51.33
CA ALA A 47 2.39 -7.58 50.10
C ALA A 47 3.00 -8.40 48.97
N GLN A 48 2.18 -9.27 48.35
CA GLN A 48 2.59 -10.05 47.20
C GLN A 48 2.98 -9.05 46.10
N ALA A 49 4.20 -9.18 45.57
CA ALA A 49 4.64 -8.35 44.47
C ALA A 49 3.63 -8.48 43.31
N ALA A 50 3.31 -7.34 42.68
CA ALA A 50 2.36 -7.33 41.57
C ALA A 50 2.81 -8.30 40.48
N PRO A 51 1.89 -9.05 39.85
CA PRO A 51 2.25 -9.92 38.74
C PRO A 51 2.85 -9.10 37.60
N THR A 52 3.70 -9.75 36.82
CA THR A 52 4.50 -9.10 35.77
C THR A 52 4.16 -9.69 34.41
N VAL A 53 4.09 -8.82 33.39
CA VAL A 53 4.19 -9.23 31.99
C VAL A 53 5.61 -8.93 31.53
N ARG A 54 6.33 -9.96 31.09
CA ARG A 54 7.64 -9.83 30.45
C ARG A 54 7.47 -9.81 28.95
N ILE A 55 7.99 -8.76 28.32
CA ILE A 55 7.98 -8.58 26.86
C ILE A 55 9.41 -8.78 26.36
N HIS A 56 9.67 -9.91 25.73
CA HIS A 56 10.93 -10.19 25.05
C HIS A 56 10.94 -9.55 23.66
N TYR A 57 12.00 -8.85 23.30
CA TYR A 57 12.14 -8.12 22.05
C TYR A 57 13.42 -8.50 21.29
N HIS A 58 13.25 -9.02 20.09
CA HIS A 58 14.34 -9.35 19.18
C HIS A 58 14.50 -8.30 18.08
N ARG A 59 15.74 -7.90 17.81
CA ARG A 59 16.13 -7.07 16.68
C ARG A 59 17.19 -7.78 15.86
N ASP A 60 17.03 -7.77 14.54
CA ASP A 60 17.80 -8.59 13.59
C ASP A 60 19.32 -8.38 13.72
N VAL A 61 19.74 -7.14 14.03
CA VAL A 61 21.16 -6.75 14.15
C VAL A 61 21.55 -6.38 15.59
N SER A 62 20.70 -6.69 16.56
CA SER A 62 20.96 -6.46 18.01
C SER A 62 21.29 -5.01 18.39
N ASP A 63 20.78 -4.03 17.64
CA ASP A 63 20.97 -2.59 17.84
C ASP A 63 19.92 -1.99 18.80
N TYR A 64 19.92 -2.45 20.06
CA TYR A 64 18.92 -2.06 21.07
C TYR A 64 19.12 -0.67 21.68
N THR A 65 20.22 0.02 21.37
CA THR A 65 20.54 1.32 21.98
C THR A 65 19.42 2.33 21.71
N GLY A 66 18.82 2.84 22.80
CA GLY A 66 17.76 3.84 22.73
C GLY A 66 16.35 3.28 22.52
N TRP A 67 16.15 1.97 22.38
CA TRP A 67 14.82 1.35 22.31
C TRP A 67 14.14 1.32 23.67
N GLN A 68 12.86 1.71 23.72
CA GLN A 68 12.09 1.92 24.95
C GLN A 68 10.68 1.33 24.80
N LEU A 69 10.03 1.07 25.93
CA LEU A 69 8.67 0.55 26.02
C LEU A 69 7.75 1.61 26.64
N TYR A 70 6.77 2.06 25.86
CA TYR A 70 5.67 2.90 26.31
C TYR A 70 4.46 2.03 26.66
N THR A 71 3.91 2.18 27.86
CA THR A 71 2.77 1.41 28.39
C THR A 71 1.69 2.34 28.93
N TRP A 72 0.41 1.98 28.82
CA TRP A 72 -0.67 2.78 29.39
C TRP A 72 -1.72 1.94 30.13
N TYR A 73 -2.68 1.36 29.41
CA TYR A 73 -3.74 0.56 29.99
C TYR A 73 -3.18 -0.78 30.52
N GLY A 74 -3.61 -1.18 31.72
CA GLY A 74 -3.18 -2.41 32.37
C GLY A 74 -1.79 -2.42 33.00
N ALA A 75 -0.96 -1.40 32.77
CA ALA A 75 0.29 -1.23 33.51
C ALA A 75 -0.02 -0.70 34.92
N LEU A 76 0.61 -1.27 35.96
CA LEU A 76 0.48 -0.76 37.33
C LEU A 76 1.08 0.64 37.45
N ASN A 77 2.16 0.90 36.71
CA ASN A 77 2.79 2.20 36.57
C ASN A 77 2.83 2.56 35.07
N PRO A 78 1.76 3.18 34.54
CA PRO A 78 1.73 3.66 33.16
C PRO A 78 2.88 4.62 32.86
N SER A 79 3.33 4.63 31.61
CA SER A 79 4.34 5.59 31.16
C SER A 79 3.80 7.02 31.27
N PRO A 80 4.52 7.95 31.93
CA PRO A 80 4.00 9.29 32.21
C PRO A 80 3.96 10.19 30.98
N GLN A 81 4.77 9.87 29.96
CA GLN A 81 4.87 10.59 28.68
C GLN A 81 5.46 9.66 27.62
N TRP A 82 5.38 10.07 26.35
CA TRP A 82 5.92 9.31 25.23
C TRP A 82 7.43 9.12 25.28
N ASN A 83 8.19 10.17 25.65
CA ASN A 83 9.64 10.12 25.79
C ASN A 83 10.11 10.92 27.03
N PRO A 84 11.01 10.38 27.87
CA PRO A 84 11.46 8.98 27.87
C PRO A 84 10.38 8.02 28.37
N ALA A 85 10.39 6.80 27.82
CA ALA A 85 9.64 5.65 28.29
C ALA A 85 10.58 4.62 28.97
N GLN A 86 10.07 3.43 29.31
CA GLN A 86 10.85 2.43 30.05
C GLN A 86 12.01 1.88 29.19
N PRO A 87 13.28 1.95 29.64
CA PRO A 87 14.39 1.28 28.96
C PRO A 87 14.33 -0.25 29.17
N PRO A 88 15.09 -1.05 28.41
CA PRO A 88 15.11 -2.50 28.58
C PRO A 88 15.53 -2.87 30.01
N THR A 89 14.87 -3.89 30.57
CA THR A 89 15.18 -4.38 31.92
C THR A 89 16.53 -5.10 31.94
N ALA A 90 16.74 -6.05 31.02
CA ALA A 90 18.03 -6.72 30.82
C ALA A 90 18.07 -7.44 29.45
N PRO A 91 19.25 -7.88 28.97
CA PRO A 91 19.36 -8.80 27.85
C PRO A 91 19.05 -10.25 28.25
N ASP A 92 18.67 -11.08 27.28
CA ASP A 92 18.55 -12.54 27.41
C ASP A 92 18.96 -13.26 26.11
N GLY A 93 18.69 -14.57 26.02
CA GLY A 93 19.03 -15.37 24.83
C GLY A 93 18.19 -15.07 23.57
N PHE A 94 17.09 -14.31 23.70
CA PHE A 94 16.24 -13.88 22.60
C PHE A 94 16.59 -12.46 22.14
N GLY A 95 17.00 -11.59 23.05
CA GLY A 95 17.36 -10.20 22.75
C GLY A 95 17.45 -9.36 24.01
N VAL A 96 16.54 -8.41 24.15
CA VAL A 96 16.29 -7.71 25.43
C VAL A 96 14.88 -7.97 25.91
N TYR A 97 14.62 -7.83 27.20
CA TYR A 97 13.26 -7.91 27.72
C TYR A 97 12.91 -6.71 28.59
N TYR A 98 11.60 -6.48 28.71
CA TYR A 98 11.00 -5.45 29.56
C TYR A 98 10.05 -6.12 30.54
N ASP A 99 10.23 -5.87 31.84
CA ASP A 99 9.30 -6.32 32.87
C ASP A 99 8.32 -5.20 33.20
N VAL A 100 7.02 -5.48 33.06
CA VAL A 100 5.92 -4.55 33.35
C VAL A 100 5.07 -5.13 34.48
N ALA A 101 5.10 -4.50 35.65
CA ALA A 101 4.13 -4.79 36.71
C ALA A 101 2.73 -4.40 36.23
N VAL A 102 1.73 -5.26 36.39
CA VAL A 102 0.39 -5.04 35.82
C VAL A 102 -0.69 -4.81 36.87
N ASN A 103 -1.71 -4.04 36.49
CA ASN A 103 -2.95 -3.85 37.24
C ASN A 103 -3.93 -4.99 36.91
N THR A 104 -4.12 -5.94 37.82
CA THR A 104 -4.97 -7.12 37.58
C THR A 104 -6.46 -6.82 37.51
N ALA A 105 -6.88 -5.60 37.87
CA ALA A 105 -8.26 -5.13 37.65
C ALA A 105 -8.58 -4.91 36.16
N ASP A 106 -7.55 -4.69 35.34
CA ASP A 106 -7.69 -4.47 33.91
C ASP A 106 -7.72 -5.78 33.11
N THR A 107 -8.09 -5.68 31.84
CA THR A 107 -8.31 -6.85 30.97
C THR A 107 -7.06 -7.30 30.22
N GLY A 108 -6.06 -6.43 30.11
CA GLY A 108 -4.86 -6.65 29.33
C GLY A 108 -3.92 -5.46 29.44
N LEU A 109 -2.77 -5.57 28.80
CA LEU A 109 -1.74 -4.53 28.74
C LEU A 109 -1.69 -3.92 27.35
N ASN A 110 -1.74 -2.60 27.29
CA ASN A 110 -1.40 -1.87 26.08
C ASN A 110 0.05 -1.39 26.11
N PHE A 111 0.76 -1.56 25.00
CA PHE A 111 2.15 -1.15 24.89
C PHE A 111 2.58 -0.79 23.46
N ILE A 112 3.67 -0.02 23.35
CA ILE A 112 4.39 0.26 22.11
C ILE A 112 5.89 0.21 22.39
N LEU A 113 6.64 -0.51 21.55
CA LEU A 113 8.10 -0.42 21.48
C LEU A 113 8.50 0.64 20.46
N HIS A 114 9.41 1.55 20.81
CA HIS A 114 9.91 2.57 19.88
C HIS A 114 11.35 2.99 20.20
N ASP A 115 12.02 3.60 19.22
CA ASP A 115 13.35 4.17 19.42
C ASP A 115 13.32 5.46 20.26
N ALA A 116 14.50 5.99 20.59
CA ALA A 116 14.64 7.18 21.44
C ALA A 116 14.06 8.46 20.81
N SER A 117 13.87 8.49 19.48
CA SER A 117 13.23 9.62 18.79
C SER A 117 11.72 9.59 18.99
N GLY A 118 11.14 8.40 19.20
CA GLY A 118 9.70 8.17 19.23
C GLY A 118 9.06 8.19 17.84
N ASN A 119 9.82 8.43 16.76
CA ASN A 119 9.32 8.43 15.39
C ASN A 119 9.31 7.03 14.78
N ASN A 120 10.16 6.12 15.28
CA ASN A 120 10.21 4.75 14.79
C ASN A 120 9.62 3.81 15.85
N LYS A 121 8.34 3.45 15.65
CA LYS A 121 7.71 2.34 16.39
C LYS A 121 8.21 1.01 15.83
N ASN A 122 8.24 -0.04 16.67
CA ASN A 122 8.54 -1.40 16.22
C ASN A 122 7.61 -1.86 15.11
N CYS A 123 6.33 -1.50 15.20
CA CYS A 123 5.34 -1.79 14.18
C CYS A 123 4.27 -0.67 14.21
N PRO A 124 3.44 -0.52 13.16
CA PRO A 124 2.48 0.58 13.08
C PRO A 124 1.33 0.46 14.10
N ASN A 125 1.05 -0.73 14.63
CA ASN A 125 -0.07 -0.97 15.53
C ASN A 125 0.27 -0.63 16.98
N ASP A 126 -0.74 -0.14 17.69
CA ASP A 126 -0.75 -0.07 19.13
C ASP A 126 -1.06 -1.48 19.68
N MET A 127 -0.16 -2.04 20.49
CA MET A 127 -0.25 -3.45 20.87
C MET A 127 -1.18 -3.65 22.07
N PHE A 128 -1.95 -4.74 22.06
CA PHE A 128 -2.81 -5.15 23.17
C PHE A 128 -2.58 -6.62 23.53
N PHE A 129 -2.09 -6.90 24.73
CA PHE A 129 -1.97 -8.25 25.27
C PHE A 129 -3.07 -8.53 26.29
N PRO A 130 -4.08 -9.38 25.98
CA PRO A 130 -5.08 -9.77 26.96
C PRO A 130 -4.43 -10.61 28.07
N PHE A 131 -4.71 -10.27 29.33
CA PHE A 131 -4.12 -11.01 30.45
C PHE A 131 -4.65 -12.44 30.51
N PRO A 132 -3.78 -13.45 30.66
CA PRO A 132 -4.23 -14.82 30.89
C PRO A 132 -4.97 -14.90 32.24
N PRO A 133 -5.92 -15.85 32.41
CA PRO A 133 -6.71 -15.98 33.63
C PRO A 133 -5.86 -16.10 34.91
N GLY A 134 -4.67 -16.70 34.81
CA GLY A 134 -3.78 -16.85 35.95
C GLY A 134 -3.24 -15.54 36.52
N ILE A 135 -3.00 -14.53 35.67
CA ILE A 135 -2.59 -13.19 36.10
C ILE A 135 -3.74 -12.50 36.85
N LYS A 136 -4.97 -12.60 36.35
CA LYS A 136 -6.14 -11.99 36.97
C LYS A 136 -6.52 -12.64 38.30
N ASN A 137 -6.45 -13.96 38.37
CA ASN A 137 -6.87 -14.73 39.54
C ASN A 137 -5.73 -14.98 40.54
N GLY A 138 -4.54 -14.41 40.30
CA GLY A 138 -3.39 -14.48 41.21
C GLY A 138 -2.68 -15.83 41.26
N THR A 139 -2.97 -16.75 40.33
CA THR A 139 -2.33 -18.07 40.25
C THR A 139 -1.07 -18.08 39.37
N GLN A 140 -0.82 -17.00 38.64
CA GLN A 140 0.36 -16.80 37.80
C GLN A 140 0.97 -15.44 38.11
N ASN A 141 2.24 -15.42 38.53
CA ASN A 141 2.96 -14.18 38.83
C ASN A 141 3.72 -13.61 37.64
N LEU A 142 3.93 -14.39 36.57
CA LEU A 142 4.66 -13.99 35.37
C LEU A 142 3.96 -14.53 34.12
N ALA A 143 3.63 -13.63 33.19
CA ALA A 143 3.26 -13.98 31.82
C ALA A 143 4.34 -13.46 30.87
N GLU A 144 4.74 -14.28 29.91
CA GLU A 144 5.81 -13.95 28.97
C GLU A 144 5.23 -13.85 27.55
N ILE A 145 5.64 -12.81 26.83
CA ILE A 145 5.31 -12.60 25.42
C ILE A 145 6.56 -12.20 24.63
N TRP A 146 6.57 -12.50 23.34
CA TRP A 146 7.68 -12.21 22.44
C TRP A 146 7.23 -11.29 21.30
N GLN A 147 8.11 -10.36 20.95
CA GLN A 147 7.97 -9.41 19.86
C GLN A 147 9.19 -9.48 18.96
N LEU A 148 8.95 -9.53 17.64
CA LEU A 148 9.99 -9.45 16.62
C LEU A 148 10.05 -8.03 16.05
N GLN A 149 11.20 -7.64 15.51
CA GLN A 149 11.36 -6.39 14.79
C GLN A 149 10.37 -6.30 13.62
N ASP A 150 9.72 -5.15 13.44
CA ASP A 150 8.83 -4.88 12.30
C ASP A 150 7.61 -5.83 12.17
N ASP A 151 7.31 -6.57 13.24
CA ASP A 151 6.18 -7.50 13.37
C ASP A 151 5.17 -6.98 14.40
N CYS A 152 3.88 -7.04 14.07
CA CYS A 152 2.79 -6.68 14.98
C CYS A 152 2.15 -7.90 15.68
N THR A 153 2.78 -9.07 15.61
CA THR A 153 2.28 -10.30 16.22
C THR A 153 2.79 -10.43 17.66
N ILE A 154 1.89 -10.66 18.62
CA ILE A 154 2.25 -11.03 19.99
C ILE A 154 2.35 -12.55 20.08
N TYR A 155 3.56 -13.06 20.27
CA TYR A 155 3.79 -14.49 20.48
C TYR A 155 3.75 -14.84 21.96
N THR A 156 3.17 -15.98 22.32
CA THR A 156 3.08 -16.50 23.70
C THR A 156 4.04 -17.67 23.96
N SER A 157 4.92 -17.94 23.00
CA SER A 157 6.09 -18.82 23.10
C SER A 157 7.21 -18.21 22.24
N VAL A 158 8.46 -18.61 22.47
CA VAL A 158 9.62 -18.13 21.68
C VAL A 158 9.36 -18.42 20.19
N PRO A 159 9.14 -17.39 19.34
CA PRO A 159 8.97 -17.62 17.92
C PRO A 159 10.31 -18.01 17.30
N ALA A 160 10.26 -18.82 16.25
CA ALA A 160 11.41 -18.92 15.36
C ALA A 160 11.66 -17.52 14.76
N PHE A 161 12.80 -16.90 15.07
CA PHE A 161 13.15 -15.63 14.47
C PHE A 161 13.74 -15.87 13.08
N LYS A 162 13.24 -15.12 12.11
CA LYS A 162 13.80 -15.07 10.76
C LYS A 162 15.07 -14.23 10.81
N VAL A 163 16.06 -14.59 10.01
CA VAL A 163 17.20 -13.70 9.78
C VAL A 163 16.90 -12.88 8.53
N GLY A 164 16.64 -11.59 8.73
CA GLY A 164 16.04 -10.73 7.73
C GLY A 164 14.59 -11.11 7.40
N ASP A 165 13.97 -10.34 6.50
CA ASP A 165 12.62 -10.58 6.03
C ASP A 165 12.60 -10.63 4.50
N VAL A 166 12.45 -11.85 3.97
CA VAL A 166 12.33 -12.16 2.55
C VAL A 166 11.10 -11.54 1.89
N ASN A 167 10.11 -11.13 2.69
CA ASN A 167 8.92 -10.43 2.20
C ASN A 167 9.15 -8.92 2.09
N LYS A 168 10.10 -8.33 2.82
CA LYS A 168 10.55 -6.96 2.55
C LYS A 168 11.37 -6.95 1.26
N ALA A 169 11.34 -5.84 0.53
CA ALA A 169 12.08 -5.69 -0.72
C ALA A 169 13.14 -4.58 -0.59
N LYS A 170 14.16 -4.81 0.25
CA LYS A 170 15.19 -3.80 0.58
C LYS A 170 16.26 -3.67 -0.52
N ALA A 171 16.36 -4.62 -1.44
CA ALA A 171 17.32 -4.60 -2.54
C ALA A 171 16.64 -4.33 -3.89
N HIS A 172 17.41 -3.86 -4.88
CA HIS A 172 16.95 -3.51 -6.21
C HIS A 172 17.72 -4.29 -7.28
N TRP A 173 17.05 -4.99 -8.17
CA TRP A 173 17.66 -5.60 -9.35
C TRP A 173 17.56 -4.61 -10.52
N LEU A 174 18.68 -4.01 -10.89
CA LEU A 174 18.73 -2.85 -11.78
C LEU A 174 19.02 -3.21 -13.24
N LEU A 175 19.95 -4.15 -13.47
CA LEU A 175 20.34 -4.66 -14.77
C LEU A 175 20.47 -6.18 -14.69
N PRO A 176 20.50 -6.94 -15.80
CA PRO A 176 20.61 -8.40 -15.75
C PRO A 176 21.76 -8.90 -14.87
N ASP A 177 22.86 -8.15 -14.86
CA ASP A 177 24.06 -8.45 -14.10
C ASP A 177 24.21 -7.67 -12.79
N THR A 178 23.34 -6.70 -12.48
CA THR A 178 23.58 -5.72 -11.40
C THR A 178 22.41 -5.63 -10.42
N ILE A 179 22.71 -5.92 -9.15
CA ILE A 179 21.82 -5.74 -7.99
C ILE A 179 22.41 -4.66 -7.08
N ALA A 180 21.58 -3.78 -6.53
CA ALA A 180 21.95 -2.76 -5.56
C ALA A 180 21.26 -3.04 -4.21
N TRP A 181 22.03 -3.01 -3.12
CA TRP A 181 21.47 -3.16 -1.77
C TRP A 181 21.91 -2.00 -0.86
N PRO A 182 21.02 -1.01 -0.62
CA PRO A 182 21.28 0.10 0.28
C PRO A 182 21.66 -0.35 1.70
N GLY A 183 22.70 0.26 2.28
CA GLY A 183 23.16 -0.04 3.63
C GLY A 183 23.81 -1.42 3.82
N ALA A 184 23.96 -2.22 2.77
CA ALA A 184 24.59 -3.52 2.89
C ALA A 184 26.12 -3.40 2.98
N ASP A 185 26.75 -4.08 3.94
CA ASP A 185 28.22 -4.04 4.10
C ASP A 185 28.99 -4.79 3.00
N SER A 186 29.73 -4.03 2.18
CA SER A 186 30.60 -4.53 1.11
C SER A 186 31.67 -5.55 1.52
N ALA A 187 31.98 -5.70 2.82
CA ALA A 187 32.91 -6.71 3.30
C ALA A 187 32.31 -8.13 3.45
N ASN A 188 31.00 -8.27 3.25
CA ASN A 188 30.27 -9.53 3.37
C ASN A 188 30.21 -10.32 2.06
N THR A 189 29.68 -11.54 2.14
CA THR A 189 29.41 -12.38 0.97
C THR A 189 27.93 -12.46 0.67
N TYR A 190 27.58 -12.63 -0.61
CA TYR A 190 26.22 -12.46 -1.09
C TYR A 190 25.78 -13.59 -2.02
N ARG A 191 24.50 -13.92 -1.95
CA ARG A 191 23.85 -14.89 -2.84
C ARG A 191 22.48 -14.39 -3.27
N LEU A 192 22.13 -14.62 -4.53
CA LEU A 192 20.77 -14.54 -5.05
C LEU A 192 20.14 -15.92 -4.90
N TYR A 193 19.00 -16.00 -4.22
CA TYR A 193 18.14 -17.16 -4.14
C TYR A 193 16.92 -16.97 -5.03
N TYR A 194 16.47 -18.04 -5.66
CA TYR A 194 15.29 -18.03 -6.51
C TYR A 194 14.51 -19.34 -6.46
N ALA A 195 13.19 -19.22 -6.54
CA ALA A 195 12.26 -20.35 -6.54
C ALA A 195 11.13 -20.05 -7.52
N ALA A 196 10.78 -21.04 -8.35
CA ALA A 196 9.77 -20.84 -9.38
C ALA A 196 8.42 -20.45 -8.78
N ASP A 197 8.00 -21.11 -7.71
CA ASP A 197 6.63 -21.03 -7.20
C ASP A 197 6.51 -20.39 -5.81
N GLY A 198 7.59 -19.79 -5.30
CA GLY A 198 7.66 -19.27 -3.95
C GLY A 198 8.28 -20.26 -2.95
N GLY A 199 8.07 -20.01 -1.66
CA GLY A 199 8.51 -20.89 -0.57
C GLY A 199 9.92 -20.61 -0.02
N ILE A 200 10.62 -19.58 -0.50
CA ILE A 200 11.90 -19.17 0.11
C ILE A 200 11.65 -18.60 1.50
N THR A 201 12.39 -19.11 2.48
CA THR A 201 12.39 -18.63 3.86
C THR A 201 13.83 -18.43 4.35
N SER A 202 14.00 -17.65 5.42
CA SER A 202 15.29 -17.45 6.08
C SER A 202 15.16 -17.56 7.59
N ASP A 203 16.16 -18.17 8.22
CA ASP A 203 16.31 -18.28 9.67
C ASP A 203 17.80 -18.37 10.05
N ALA A 204 18.10 -18.64 11.32
CA ALA A 204 19.48 -18.74 11.81
C ALA A 204 20.31 -19.86 11.14
N SER A 205 19.68 -20.87 10.53
CA SER A 205 20.34 -21.94 9.78
C SER A 205 20.71 -21.53 8.34
N GLY A 206 20.12 -20.45 7.83
CA GLY A 206 20.39 -19.91 6.50
C GLY A 206 19.11 -19.64 5.71
N VAL A 207 19.21 -19.75 4.38
CA VAL A 207 18.08 -19.59 3.46
C VAL A 207 17.70 -20.94 2.88
N SER A 208 16.40 -21.25 2.86
CA SER A 208 15.85 -22.51 2.35
C SER A 208 14.78 -22.27 1.27
N GLY A 209 14.33 -23.32 0.57
CA GLY A 209 13.19 -23.25 -0.36
C GLY A 209 13.51 -22.86 -1.82
N GLY A 210 14.78 -22.78 -2.23
CA GLY A 210 15.13 -22.41 -3.60
C GLY A 210 16.56 -22.75 -4.04
N ALA A 211 16.86 -22.49 -5.31
CA ALA A 211 18.21 -22.55 -5.87
C ALA A 211 18.96 -21.24 -5.59
N SER A 212 20.29 -21.23 -5.76
CA SER A 212 21.06 -20.01 -5.52
C SER A 212 22.26 -19.80 -6.45
N ILE A 213 22.53 -18.53 -6.74
CA ILE A 213 23.68 -18.02 -7.48
C ILE A 213 24.54 -17.18 -6.53
N ARG A 214 25.87 -17.36 -6.58
CA ARG A 214 26.81 -16.51 -5.85
C ARG A 214 26.94 -15.16 -6.55
N LEU A 215 26.87 -14.08 -5.78
CA LEU A 215 27.10 -12.71 -6.26
C LEU A 215 28.50 -12.23 -5.88
N SER A 216 29.04 -11.30 -6.65
CA SER A 216 30.32 -10.63 -6.35
C SER A 216 30.07 -9.18 -5.96
N VAL A 217 30.79 -8.64 -4.99
CA VAL A 217 30.72 -7.20 -4.68
C VAL A 217 31.48 -6.43 -5.76
N VAL A 218 30.88 -5.36 -6.28
CA VAL A 218 31.52 -4.45 -7.23
C VAL A 218 32.30 -3.38 -6.45
N PRO A 219 33.65 -3.34 -6.50
CA PRO A 219 34.44 -2.51 -5.58
C PRO A 219 34.19 -1.00 -5.67
N LEU A 220 33.84 -0.50 -6.86
CA LEU A 220 33.56 0.92 -7.09
C LEU A 220 32.07 1.29 -6.90
N GLY A 221 31.25 0.34 -6.45
CA GLY A 221 29.81 0.52 -6.32
C GLY A 221 29.11 0.58 -7.67
N LEU A 222 27.99 1.32 -7.71
CA LEU A 222 27.20 1.54 -8.93
C LEU A 222 27.96 2.41 -9.95
N SER A 223 27.72 2.16 -11.24
CA SER A 223 28.23 2.99 -12.34
C SER A 223 27.69 4.43 -12.27
N ALA A 224 28.33 5.35 -12.99
CA ALA A 224 27.87 6.75 -13.06
C ALA A 224 26.42 6.84 -13.56
N ASP A 225 26.09 6.16 -14.65
CA ASP A 225 24.75 6.13 -15.24
C ASP A 225 23.69 5.58 -14.28
N LEU A 226 24.03 4.52 -13.52
CA LEU A 226 23.10 3.97 -12.53
C LEU A 226 22.90 4.92 -11.33
N ARG A 227 23.92 5.67 -10.92
CA ARG A 227 23.78 6.69 -9.87
C ARG A 227 22.95 7.88 -10.33
N GLU A 228 23.07 8.27 -11.60
CA GLU A 228 22.24 9.32 -12.19
C GLU A 228 20.79 8.87 -12.33
N LYS A 229 20.55 7.64 -12.81
CA LYS A 229 19.20 7.08 -12.96
C LYS A 229 18.52 6.80 -11.62
N TYR A 230 19.28 6.37 -10.60
CA TYR A 230 18.76 5.98 -9.29
C TYR A 230 19.45 6.73 -8.13
N PRO A 231 19.28 8.07 -8.04
CA PRO A 231 20.02 8.90 -7.09
C PRO A 231 19.73 8.55 -5.63
N PHE A 232 18.51 8.09 -5.33
CA PHE A 232 18.07 7.71 -4.00
C PHE A 232 18.79 6.46 -3.43
N ILE A 233 19.49 5.69 -4.27
CA ILE A 233 20.30 4.52 -3.89
C ILE A 233 21.73 4.60 -4.43
N ALA A 234 22.23 5.81 -4.74
CA ALA A 234 23.54 6.00 -5.38
C ALA A 234 24.73 5.45 -4.55
N THR A 235 24.58 5.34 -3.23
CA THR A 235 25.58 4.81 -2.29
C THR A 235 25.38 3.33 -1.95
N ALA A 236 24.43 2.66 -2.59
CA ALA A 236 24.17 1.25 -2.34
C ALA A 236 25.36 0.37 -2.70
N THR A 237 25.52 -0.73 -1.96
CA THR A 237 26.47 -1.78 -2.33
C THR A 237 25.99 -2.44 -3.61
N ALA A 238 26.83 -2.40 -4.64
CA ALA A 238 26.56 -3.02 -5.92
C ALA A 238 27.07 -4.47 -5.92
N LEU A 239 26.22 -5.37 -6.39
CA LEU A 239 26.43 -6.81 -6.46
C LEU A 239 26.29 -7.24 -7.91
N SER A 240 27.18 -8.11 -8.39
CA SER A 240 27.16 -8.60 -9.76
C SER A 240 26.92 -10.10 -9.87
N LEU A 241 26.13 -10.47 -10.88
CA LEU A 241 26.02 -11.84 -11.37
C LEU A 241 27.17 -12.15 -12.34
N ARG A 242 27.56 -13.42 -12.44
CA ARG A 242 28.60 -13.82 -13.40
C ARG A 242 27.99 -13.95 -14.80
N PRO A 243 28.77 -13.72 -15.87
CA PRO A 243 28.28 -13.83 -17.25
C PRO A 243 27.56 -15.14 -17.58
N LYS A 244 28.02 -16.26 -17.01
CA LYS A 244 27.42 -17.59 -17.22
C LYS A 244 26.02 -17.76 -16.62
N ASP A 245 25.67 -16.93 -15.64
CA ASP A 245 24.39 -16.99 -14.92
C ASP A 245 23.33 -16.07 -15.58
N LEU A 246 23.75 -15.11 -16.42
CA LEU A 246 22.87 -14.13 -17.08
C LEU A 246 21.78 -14.75 -17.97
N PRO A 247 22.03 -15.82 -18.75
CA PRO A 247 20.98 -16.44 -19.56
C PRO A 247 19.79 -16.98 -18.76
N ALA A 248 19.96 -17.26 -17.46
CA ALA A 248 18.89 -17.75 -16.59
C ALA A 248 17.99 -16.63 -16.05
N VAL A 249 18.44 -15.37 -16.09
CA VAL A 249 17.77 -14.22 -15.45
C VAL A 249 16.31 -14.06 -15.89
N PRO A 250 15.96 -14.10 -17.20
CA PRO A 250 14.57 -13.98 -17.62
C PRO A 250 13.64 -15.05 -17.00
N GLY A 251 14.15 -16.27 -16.79
CA GLY A 251 13.40 -17.34 -16.14
C GLY A 251 13.28 -17.13 -14.62
N ILE A 252 14.35 -16.66 -13.98
CA ILE A 252 14.39 -16.35 -12.55
C ILE A 252 13.36 -15.26 -12.19
N LEU A 253 13.22 -14.24 -13.02
CA LEU A 253 12.30 -13.11 -12.80
C LEU A 253 10.81 -13.50 -12.85
N LYS A 254 10.47 -14.72 -13.27
CA LYS A 254 9.08 -15.24 -13.24
C LYS A 254 8.69 -15.89 -11.90
N GLY A 255 9.61 -15.95 -10.94
CA GLY A 255 9.39 -16.55 -9.63
C GLY A 255 9.75 -15.63 -8.46
N GLN A 256 9.88 -16.22 -7.28
CA GLN A 256 10.37 -15.52 -6.09
C GLN A 256 11.88 -15.29 -6.20
N VAL A 257 12.33 -14.09 -5.86
CA VAL A 257 13.74 -13.71 -5.83
C VAL A 257 14.09 -13.07 -4.49
N VAL A 258 15.18 -13.53 -3.88
CA VAL A 258 15.68 -13.08 -2.58
C VAL A 258 17.18 -12.90 -2.65
N VAL A 259 17.72 -11.81 -2.11
CA VAL A 259 19.16 -11.64 -1.90
C VAL A 259 19.47 -11.85 -0.42
N ALA A 260 20.56 -12.58 -0.16
CA ALA A 260 21.02 -12.89 1.18
C ALA A 260 22.47 -12.45 1.38
N ARG A 261 22.76 -11.97 2.59
CA ARG A 261 24.06 -11.46 3.02
C ARG A 261 24.58 -12.31 4.18
N PHE A 262 25.81 -12.78 4.05
CA PHE A 262 26.49 -13.60 5.05
C PHE A 262 27.76 -12.90 5.53
N ASP A 263 28.03 -12.97 6.84
CA ASP A 263 29.25 -12.42 7.42
C ASP A 263 30.50 -13.21 7.00
N ARG A 264 31.67 -12.76 7.49
CA ARG A 264 32.96 -13.41 7.22
C ARG A 264 33.07 -14.83 7.78
N SER A 265 32.25 -15.20 8.75
CA SER A 265 32.18 -16.56 9.31
C SER A 265 31.23 -17.48 8.53
N GLY A 266 30.48 -16.92 7.57
CA GLY A 266 29.49 -17.65 6.78
C GLY A 266 28.10 -17.70 7.42
N LYS A 267 27.87 -16.97 8.53
CA LYS A 267 26.56 -16.89 9.17
C LYS A 267 25.65 -15.95 8.38
N LEU A 268 24.39 -16.32 8.18
CA LEU A 268 23.40 -15.43 7.58
C LEU A 268 23.19 -14.21 8.49
N VAL A 269 23.21 -13.02 7.90
CA VAL A 269 23.03 -11.73 8.61
C VAL A 269 21.71 -11.07 8.21
N ASP A 270 21.35 -11.17 6.93
CA ASP A 270 20.12 -10.57 6.41
C ASP A 270 19.70 -11.27 5.12
N ALA A 271 18.40 -11.33 4.86
CA ALA A 271 17.81 -11.79 3.61
C ALA A 271 16.60 -10.92 3.27
N THR A 272 16.42 -10.58 2.01
CA THR A 272 15.35 -9.67 1.57
C THR A 272 14.98 -9.94 0.12
N GLY A 273 13.71 -9.72 -0.24
CA GLY A 273 13.27 -9.72 -1.63
C GLY A 273 13.90 -8.58 -2.45
N LEU A 274 13.76 -8.67 -3.77
CA LEU A 274 14.24 -7.64 -4.71
C LEU A 274 13.09 -6.86 -5.35
N GLN A 275 13.30 -5.57 -5.53
CA GLN A 275 12.52 -4.72 -6.43
C GLN A 275 13.09 -4.87 -7.85
N ILE A 276 12.26 -5.30 -8.81
CA ILE A 276 12.69 -5.66 -10.16
C ILE A 276 12.33 -4.70 -11.32
N PRO A 277 11.70 -3.50 -11.15
CA PRO A 277 11.41 -2.64 -12.30
C PRO A 277 12.62 -2.32 -13.19
N GLY A 278 13.80 -2.08 -12.59
CA GLY A 278 15.01 -1.72 -13.36
C GLY A 278 15.45 -2.82 -14.33
N VAL A 279 15.57 -4.06 -13.85
CA VAL A 279 15.96 -5.19 -14.71
C VAL A 279 14.87 -5.53 -15.73
N LEU A 280 13.58 -5.32 -15.40
CA LEU A 280 12.50 -5.47 -16.37
C LEU A 280 12.59 -4.42 -17.48
N ASP A 281 12.86 -3.15 -17.16
CA ASP A 281 13.09 -2.12 -18.18
C ASP A 281 14.29 -2.50 -19.07
N SER A 282 15.38 -2.97 -18.47
CA SER A 282 16.58 -3.34 -19.21
C SER A 282 16.38 -4.52 -20.16
N LEU A 283 15.51 -5.49 -19.82
CA LEU A 283 15.30 -6.71 -20.61
C LEU A 283 14.09 -6.64 -21.53
N CYS A 284 13.04 -5.92 -21.10
CA CYS A 284 11.69 -6.06 -21.62
C CYS A 284 11.03 -4.71 -21.91
N THR A 285 11.80 -3.66 -22.20
CA THR A 285 11.22 -2.42 -22.74
C THR A 285 10.53 -2.72 -24.08
N TYR A 286 9.26 -2.32 -24.19
CA TYR A 286 8.47 -2.50 -25.41
C TYR A 286 7.86 -1.17 -25.83
N SER A 287 8.07 -0.79 -27.09
CA SER A 287 7.58 0.47 -27.68
C SER A 287 6.48 0.26 -28.73
N GLY A 288 6.06 -0.99 -28.97
CA GLY A 288 4.98 -1.28 -29.91
C GLY A 288 3.59 -1.04 -29.31
N LYS A 289 2.57 -1.15 -30.15
CA LYS A 289 1.17 -1.04 -29.70
C LYS A 289 0.80 -2.23 -28.81
N LEU A 290 0.13 -1.96 -27.69
CA LEU A 290 -0.45 -2.94 -26.77
C LEU A 290 -1.99 -2.88 -26.81
N GLY A 291 -2.65 -3.87 -26.21
CA GLY A 291 -4.10 -3.99 -26.20
C GLY A 291 -4.65 -4.90 -27.29
N ALA A 292 -5.95 -4.81 -27.56
CA ALA A 292 -6.60 -5.43 -28.72
C ALA A 292 -6.40 -4.55 -29.97
N VAL A 293 -5.34 -4.81 -30.73
CA VAL A 293 -4.95 -3.99 -31.88
C VAL A 293 -5.66 -4.50 -33.14
N VAL A 294 -6.54 -3.68 -33.72
CA VAL A 294 -7.30 -4.01 -34.94
C VAL A 294 -6.50 -3.63 -36.18
N GLY A 295 -6.32 -4.56 -37.11
CA GLY A 295 -5.65 -4.35 -38.39
C GLY A 295 -6.61 -3.91 -39.48
N HIS A 296 -6.18 -2.97 -40.32
CA HIS A 296 -6.98 -2.37 -41.42
C HIS A 296 -6.36 -2.56 -42.81
N GLY A 297 -5.62 -3.65 -43.03
CA GLY A 297 -5.03 -3.93 -44.35
C GLY A 297 -3.88 -2.96 -44.68
N SER A 298 -3.78 -2.58 -45.96
CA SER A 298 -2.72 -1.70 -46.50
C SER A 298 -2.77 -0.26 -46.01
N ALA A 299 -3.82 0.13 -45.26
CA ALA A 299 -3.97 1.44 -44.63
C ALA A 299 -3.70 1.39 -43.11
N SER A 300 -3.07 0.32 -42.63
CA SER A 300 -2.80 0.12 -41.20
C SER A 300 -1.71 1.07 -40.69
N ASP A 301 -1.92 1.60 -39.48
CA ASP A 301 -0.92 2.43 -38.80
C ASP A 301 0.34 1.62 -38.53
N PRO A 302 1.53 2.25 -38.43
CA PRO A 302 2.73 1.57 -37.96
C PRO A 302 2.47 0.81 -36.65
N GLY A 303 2.73 -0.50 -36.67
CA GLY A 303 2.54 -1.39 -35.51
C GLY A 303 1.20 -2.12 -35.45
N ASP A 304 0.24 -1.82 -36.32
CA ASP A 304 -0.98 -2.62 -36.48
C ASP A 304 -0.66 -3.97 -37.15
N PRO A 305 -1.43 -5.04 -36.89
CA PRO A 305 -1.34 -6.25 -37.70
C PRO A 305 -1.85 -5.98 -39.12
N ALA A 306 -1.31 -6.70 -40.10
CA ALA A 306 -1.68 -6.54 -41.52
C ALA A 306 -3.19 -6.80 -41.78
N GLY A 307 -3.85 -7.55 -40.90
CA GLY A 307 -5.29 -7.77 -40.91
C GLY A 307 -5.71 -8.50 -39.63
N GLY A 308 -7.02 -8.65 -39.42
CA GLY A 308 -7.55 -9.30 -38.22
C GLY A 308 -7.34 -8.45 -36.96
N ILE A 309 -7.26 -9.11 -35.81
CA ILE A 309 -7.03 -8.47 -34.51
C ILE A 309 -5.86 -9.17 -33.85
N GLN A 310 -4.97 -8.42 -33.20
CA GLN A 310 -3.92 -9.01 -32.37
C GLN A 310 -4.00 -8.46 -30.96
N PHE A 311 -4.22 -9.36 -30.00
CA PHE A 311 -4.16 -9.07 -28.57
C PHE A 311 -2.72 -9.10 -28.11
N ARG A 312 -2.28 -8.05 -27.42
CA ARG A 312 -0.89 -7.87 -26.98
C ARG A 312 -0.85 -7.41 -25.54
N LEU A 313 -0.31 -8.24 -24.66
CA LEU A 313 -0.18 -7.94 -23.24
C LEU A 313 1.30 -7.99 -22.81
N TRP A 314 1.80 -6.86 -22.28
CA TRP A 314 3.09 -6.82 -21.62
C TRP A 314 2.96 -7.42 -20.22
N ALA A 315 3.48 -8.63 -20.03
CA ALA A 315 3.47 -9.34 -18.76
C ALA A 315 4.72 -10.22 -18.62
N PRO A 316 5.92 -9.63 -18.52
CA PRO A 316 7.19 -10.36 -18.64
C PRO A 316 7.44 -11.38 -17.52
N THR A 317 6.87 -11.13 -16.33
CA THR A 317 6.97 -12.01 -15.17
C THR A 317 5.89 -13.10 -15.15
N ALA A 318 4.91 -13.04 -16.05
CA ALA A 318 3.86 -14.05 -16.11
C ALA A 318 4.43 -15.42 -16.54
N LYS A 319 3.89 -16.46 -15.91
CA LYS A 319 4.13 -17.87 -16.24
C LYS A 319 3.27 -18.30 -17.40
N SER A 320 2.01 -17.87 -17.41
CA SER A 320 1.08 -18.09 -18.52
C SER A 320 0.07 -16.95 -18.62
N VAL A 321 -0.43 -16.74 -19.84
CA VAL A 321 -1.53 -15.83 -20.12
C VAL A 321 -2.53 -16.52 -21.04
N LYS A 322 -3.82 -16.42 -20.74
CA LYS A 322 -4.91 -16.83 -21.62
C LYS A 322 -5.85 -15.66 -21.88
N LEU A 323 -6.28 -15.52 -23.13
CA LEU A 323 -7.34 -14.60 -23.54
C LEU A 323 -8.69 -15.29 -23.39
N TYR A 324 -9.54 -14.74 -22.54
CA TYR A 324 -10.95 -15.13 -22.41
C TYR A 324 -11.78 -14.19 -23.27
N VAL A 325 -12.55 -14.73 -24.22
CA VAL A 325 -13.43 -13.97 -25.12
C VAL A 325 -14.88 -14.26 -24.75
N TYR A 326 -15.71 -13.23 -24.76
CA TYR A 326 -17.11 -13.28 -24.35
C TYR A 326 -18.01 -12.67 -25.42
N ASP A 327 -19.17 -13.29 -25.62
CA ASP A 327 -20.17 -12.84 -26.59
C ASP A 327 -21.07 -11.72 -26.04
N SER A 328 -21.05 -11.50 -24.74
CA SER A 328 -21.88 -10.53 -24.01
C SER A 328 -21.09 -9.98 -22.83
N PRO A 329 -21.52 -8.84 -22.24
CA PRO A 329 -20.91 -8.33 -21.00
C PRO A 329 -21.14 -9.23 -19.77
N THR A 330 -22.14 -10.12 -19.79
CA THR A 330 -22.56 -10.89 -18.60
C THR A 330 -22.45 -12.41 -18.76
N LEU A 331 -22.56 -12.95 -19.99
CA LEU A 331 -22.49 -14.40 -20.22
C LEU A 331 -21.09 -14.97 -19.96
N PRO A 332 -20.92 -16.27 -19.69
CA PRO A 332 -19.60 -16.90 -19.59
C PRO A 332 -18.75 -16.74 -20.87
N ALA A 333 -17.45 -17.03 -20.77
CA ALA A 333 -16.55 -16.97 -21.91
C ALA A 333 -16.99 -17.99 -22.98
N SER A 334 -17.12 -17.54 -24.22
CA SER A 334 -17.40 -18.39 -25.37
C SER A 334 -16.14 -19.04 -25.94
N LYS A 335 -14.97 -18.44 -25.67
CA LYS A 335 -13.67 -18.96 -26.12
C LYS A 335 -12.57 -18.63 -25.11
N ILE A 336 -11.62 -19.56 -24.95
CA ILE A 336 -10.39 -19.35 -24.18
C ILE A 336 -9.22 -19.68 -25.10
N VAL A 337 -8.31 -18.73 -25.28
CA VAL A 337 -7.16 -18.83 -26.19
C VAL A 337 -5.87 -18.70 -25.39
N PRO A 338 -5.02 -19.73 -25.32
CA PRO A 338 -3.67 -19.60 -24.77
C PRO A 338 -2.88 -18.56 -25.58
N MET A 339 -2.27 -17.59 -24.90
CA MET A 339 -1.42 -16.60 -25.57
C MET A 339 0.00 -17.15 -25.73
N SER A 340 0.66 -16.74 -26.80
CA SER A 340 2.05 -17.10 -27.10
C SER A 340 3.00 -16.09 -26.51
N TRP A 341 4.04 -16.56 -25.81
CA TRP A 341 5.11 -15.71 -25.28
C TRP A 341 6.16 -15.44 -26.36
N ASN A 342 6.52 -14.17 -26.54
CA ASN A 342 7.68 -13.77 -27.34
C ASN A 342 8.81 -13.27 -26.42
N SER A 343 9.94 -13.98 -26.41
CA SER A 343 11.10 -13.65 -25.57
C SER A 343 11.91 -12.45 -26.05
N GLU A 344 11.78 -12.04 -27.31
CA GLU A 344 12.47 -10.87 -27.86
C GLU A 344 11.75 -9.57 -27.49
N THR A 345 10.41 -9.59 -27.48
CA THR A 345 9.59 -8.40 -27.18
C THR A 345 9.08 -8.38 -25.75
N CYS A 346 9.15 -9.50 -25.05
CA CYS A 346 8.54 -9.73 -23.73
C CYS A 346 7.01 -9.51 -23.67
N VAL A 347 6.33 -9.72 -24.81
CA VAL A 347 4.88 -9.52 -24.94
C VAL A 347 4.21 -10.86 -25.20
N TRP A 348 3.07 -11.08 -24.56
CA TRP A 348 2.15 -12.18 -24.84
C TRP A 348 1.22 -11.78 -25.98
N THR A 349 1.04 -12.67 -26.96
CA THR A 349 0.18 -12.41 -28.12
C THR A 349 -0.85 -13.48 -28.38
N ALA A 350 -2.03 -13.10 -28.86
CA ALA A 350 -3.00 -14.00 -29.46
C ALA A 350 -3.69 -13.32 -30.63
N ASP A 351 -3.97 -14.09 -31.68
CA ASP A 351 -4.71 -13.59 -32.84
C ASP A 351 -6.21 -13.75 -32.61
N GLY A 352 -6.95 -12.75 -33.09
CA GLY A 352 -8.41 -12.67 -33.04
C GLY A 352 -9.01 -12.50 -34.42
N ASP A 353 -10.30 -12.80 -34.52
CA ASP A 353 -11.07 -12.63 -35.73
C ASP A 353 -11.51 -11.17 -35.89
N SER A 354 -11.42 -10.62 -37.10
CA SER A 354 -11.86 -9.23 -37.39
C SER A 354 -13.33 -8.98 -37.05
N SER A 355 -14.18 -10.00 -37.12
CA SER A 355 -15.60 -9.91 -36.73
C SER A 355 -15.84 -9.64 -35.24
N TRP A 356 -14.79 -9.69 -34.42
CA TRP A 356 -14.90 -9.41 -32.99
C TRP A 356 -14.90 -7.91 -32.68
N ALA A 357 -14.36 -7.08 -33.59
CA ALA A 357 -14.33 -5.64 -33.43
C ALA A 357 -15.74 -5.08 -33.20
N ASN A 358 -15.88 -4.24 -32.17
CA ASN A 358 -17.12 -3.63 -31.72
C ASN A 358 -18.22 -4.62 -31.29
N ARG A 359 -17.89 -5.90 -31.04
CA ARG A 359 -18.88 -6.95 -30.75
C ARG A 359 -18.53 -7.88 -29.59
N LYS A 360 -17.24 -8.19 -29.38
CA LYS A 360 -16.81 -9.13 -28.34
C LYS A 360 -16.14 -8.44 -27.17
N TYR A 361 -16.33 -9.00 -25.99
CA TYR A 361 -15.64 -8.59 -24.78
C TYR A 361 -14.51 -9.56 -24.47
N TYR A 362 -13.55 -9.14 -23.64
CA TYR A 362 -12.42 -9.98 -23.25
C TYR A 362 -11.84 -9.65 -21.89
N LYS A 363 -11.07 -10.61 -21.37
CA LYS A 363 -10.17 -10.50 -20.22
C LYS A 363 -8.92 -11.35 -20.45
N TYR A 364 -7.88 -11.09 -19.67
CA TYR A 364 -6.73 -11.97 -19.57
C TYR A 364 -6.76 -12.74 -18.25
N GLU A 365 -6.65 -14.06 -18.31
CA GLU A 365 -6.20 -14.85 -17.16
C GLU A 365 -4.68 -14.81 -17.14
N VAL A 366 -4.10 -14.26 -16.07
CA VAL A 366 -2.66 -14.13 -15.90
C VAL A 366 -2.25 -14.94 -14.69
N GLN A 367 -1.32 -15.86 -14.89
CA GLN A 367 -0.67 -16.60 -13.81
C GLN A 367 0.71 -16.00 -13.54
N VAL A 368 0.93 -15.47 -12.34
CA VAL A 368 2.16 -14.73 -11.99
C VAL A 368 2.51 -14.90 -10.52
N PHE A 369 3.80 -14.90 -10.19
CA PHE A 369 4.23 -14.84 -8.79
C PHE A 369 3.94 -13.47 -8.19
N VAL A 370 3.22 -13.44 -7.06
CA VAL A 370 2.85 -12.20 -6.35
C VAL A 370 3.60 -12.15 -5.03
N ARG A 371 4.58 -11.24 -4.92
CA ARG A 371 5.41 -11.07 -3.71
C ARG A 371 4.58 -10.85 -2.44
N LEU A 372 3.46 -10.13 -2.54
CA LEU A 372 2.61 -9.83 -1.39
C LEU A 372 2.00 -11.08 -0.74
N THR A 373 1.63 -12.08 -1.56
CA THR A 373 1.07 -13.34 -1.07
C THR A 373 2.14 -14.42 -0.91
N GLY A 374 3.29 -14.25 -1.56
CA GLY A 374 4.38 -15.23 -1.58
C GLY A 374 4.08 -16.46 -2.45
N ASN A 375 3.03 -16.39 -3.28
CA ASN A 375 2.54 -17.50 -4.09
C ASN A 375 2.39 -17.13 -5.56
N VAL A 376 2.23 -18.14 -6.40
CA VAL A 376 1.76 -17.98 -7.78
C VAL A 376 0.25 -17.80 -7.77
N GLU A 377 -0.20 -16.62 -8.17
CA GLU A 377 -1.62 -16.28 -8.22
C GLU A 377 -2.14 -16.38 -9.66
N THR A 378 -3.42 -16.71 -9.80
CA THR A 378 -4.15 -16.67 -11.07
C THR A 378 -5.22 -15.60 -10.97
N SER A 379 -5.14 -14.56 -11.80
CA SER A 379 -6.07 -13.43 -11.80
C SER A 379 -6.70 -13.25 -13.16
N LEU A 380 -8.00 -12.94 -13.19
CA LEU A 380 -8.72 -12.61 -14.41
C LEU A 380 -8.91 -11.09 -14.48
N VAL A 381 -8.13 -10.42 -15.32
CA VAL A 381 -7.98 -8.97 -15.37
C VAL A 381 -8.48 -8.37 -16.68
N THR A 382 -8.93 -7.11 -16.64
CA THR A 382 -9.15 -6.30 -17.84
C THR A 382 -7.82 -5.83 -18.44
N ASP A 383 -7.88 -5.40 -19.70
CA ASP A 383 -6.74 -4.87 -20.42
C ASP A 383 -6.37 -3.45 -19.91
N PRO A 384 -5.12 -3.18 -19.49
CA PRO A 384 -4.67 -1.83 -19.17
C PRO A 384 -4.82 -0.84 -20.35
N TYR A 385 -4.84 -1.35 -21.58
CA TYR A 385 -5.03 -0.61 -22.83
C TYR A 385 -6.47 -0.72 -23.36
N SER A 386 -7.44 -1.00 -22.48
CA SER A 386 -8.86 -1.01 -22.85
C SER A 386 -9.30 0.32 -23.45
N LEU A 387 -9.89 0.27 -24.64
CA LEU A 387 -10.49 1.42 -25.32
C LEU A 387 -12.04 1.44 -25.19
N GLY A 388 -12.62 0.34 -24.72
CA GLY A 388 -14.04 0.21 -24.40
C GLY A 388 -14.22 -0.82 -23.30
N LEU A 389 -15.31 -0.73 -22.54
CA LEU A 389 -15.56 -1.52 -21.34
C LEU A 389 -17.03 -1.90 -21.24
N SER A 390 -17.33 -3.01 -20.57
CA SER A 390 -18.69 -3.27 -20.07
C SER A 390 -18.96 -2.46 -18.80
N VAL A 391 -20.24 -2.40 -18.40
CA VAL A 391 -20.69 -1.81 -17.12
C VAL A 391 -19.77 -2.23 -15.97
N ASP A 392 -19.40 -1.25 -15.14
CA ASP A 392 -18.53 -1.36 -13.97
C ASP A 392 -17.13 -1.92 -14.30
N SER A 393 -16.61 -1.63 -15.51
CA SER A 393 -15.34 -2.16 -16.01
C SER A 393 -15.21 -3.69 -15.93
N GLN A 394 -16.34 -4.39 -15.91
CA GLN A 394 -16.29 -5.83 -15.65
C GLN A 394 -15.60 -6.62 -16.75
N ARG A 395 -15.45 -6.10 -17.98
CA ARG A 395 -14.73 -6.70 -19.12
C ARG A 395 -14.26 -5.60 -20.07
N SER A 396 -13.15 -5.84 -20.75
CA SER A 396 -12.70 -5.01 -21.87
C SER A 396 -13.54 -5.31 -23.11
N LEU A 397 -13.81 -4.31 -23.95
CA LEU A 397 -14.46 -4.47 -25.24
C LEU A 397 -13.40 -4.38 -26.34
N VAL A 398 -13.44 -5.31 -27.30
CA VAL A 398 -12.66 -5.18 -28.53
C VAL A 398 -13.31 -4.06 -29.34
N ILE A 399 -12.66 -2.90 -29.40
CA ILE A 399 -13.22 -1.72 -30.07
C ILE A 399 -12.30 -1.25 -31.18
N ASP A 400 -12.90 -0.88 -32.29
CA ASP A 400 -12.26 -0.24 -33.43
C ASP A 400 -12.77 1.19 -33.52
N LEU A 401 -12.00 2.13 -32.95
CA LEU A 401 -12.34 3.55 -32.93
C LEU A 401 -12.28 4.20 -34.33
N ARG A 402 -11.75 3.49 -35.34
CA ARG A 402 -11.75 3.92 -36.75
C ARG A 402 -12.99 3.48 -37.51
N SER A 403 -13.88 2.72 -36.87
CA SER A 403 -15.13 2.30 -37.49
C SER A 403 -16.12 3.46 -37.57
N PRO A 404 -16.87 3.61 -38.67
CA PRO A 404 -17.98 4.57 -38.75
C PRO A 404 -19.04 4.36 -37.66
N GLU A 405 -19.17 3.14 -37.12
CA GLU A 405 -20.10 2.82 -36.03
C GLU A 405 -19.76 3.52 -34.70
N THR A 406 -18.49 3.91 -34.52
CA THR A 406 -18.00 4.55 -33.30
C THR A 406 -17.82 6.06 -33.44
N MET A 407 -18.28 6.65 -34.54
CA MET A 407 -18.10 8.06 -34.86
C MET A 407 -19.45 8.78 -35.01
N PRO A 408 -19.61 10.00 -34.48
CA PRO A 408 -20.73 10.84 -34.84
C PRO A 408 -20.64 11.28 -36.31
N LEU A 409 -21.78 11.66 -36.89
CA LEU A 409 -21.82 12.21 -38.25
C LEU A 409 -20.88 13.43 -38.38
N GLY A 410 -20.06 13.43 -39.43
CA GLY A 410 -19.10 14.50 -39.71
C GLY A 410 -17.81 14.48 -38.88
N TRP A 411 -17.53 13.40 -38.13
CA TRP A 411 -16.29 13.25 -37.36
C TRP A 411 -15.02 13.38 -38.22
N GLU A 412 -14.98 12.66 -39.34
CA GLU A 412 -13.86 12.64 -40.29
C GLU A 412 -13.67 13.97 -41.04
N GLU A 413 -14.65 14.87 -41.01
CA GLU A 413 -14.52 16.21 -41.63
C GLU A 413 -13.57 17.13 -40.84
N GLY A 414 -13.08 16.70 -39.68
CA GLY A 414 -12.01 17.39 -38.97
C GLY A 414 -12.41 18.77 -38.47
N ARG A 415 -13.59 18.88 -37.85
CA ARG A 415 -14.01 20.11 -37.16
C ARG A 415 -13.14 20.33 -35.92
N VAL A 416 -11.97 20.93 -36.13
CA VAL A 416 -11.10 21.39 -35.06
C VAL A 416 -11.67 22.71 -34.56
N ALA A 417 -12.00 22.78 -33.27
CA ALA A 417 -12.24 24.06 -32.63
C ALA A 417 -10.95 24.90 -32.77
N THR A 418 -10.99 25.96 -33.57
CA THR A 418 -9.86 26.89 -33.68
C THR A 418 -9.76 27.63 -32.35
N GLY A 419 -8.78 27.27 -31.53
CA GLY A 419 -8.49 28.01 -30.30
C GLY A 419 -8.31 29.50 -30.62
N GLY A 420 -8.86 30.37 -29.77
CA GLY A 420 -8.64 31.80 -29.92
C GLY A 420 -7.16 32.15 -29.77
N SER A 421 -6.68 33.17 -30.49
CA SER A 421 -5.30 33.66 -30.38
C SER A 421 -5.03 34.51 -29.12
N GLY A 422 -5.98 34.54 -28.18
CA GLY A 422 -5.92 35.32 -26.94
C GLY A 422 -5.18 34.60 -25.81
N PRO A 423 -5.04 35.24 -24.64
CA PRO A 423 -4.51 34.58 -23.45
C PRO A 423 -5.37 33.37 -23.06
N LEU A 424 -4.75 32.37 -22.45
CA LEU A 424 -5.46 31.18 -21.95
C LEU A 424 -6.60 31.58 -21.01
N SER A 425 -7.83 31.26 -21.40
CA SER A 425 -9.02 31.39 -20.56
C SER A 425 -9.75 30.05 -20.55
N ALA A 426 -9.80 29.40 -19.39
CA ALA A 426 -10.35 28.07 -19.21
C ALA A 426 -11.40 28.05 -18.10
N TYR A 427 -12.47 27.29 -18.33
CA TYR A 427 -13.54 27.07 -17.36
C TYR A 427 -13.52 25.61 -16.91
N GLU A 428 -13.22 25.38 -15.63
CA GLU A 428 -13.27 24.05 -15.04
C GLU A 428 -14.71 23.62 -14.82
N LEU A 429 -15.08 22.45 -15.32
CA LEU A 429 -16.46 21.96 -15.33
C LEU A 429 -16.53 20.45 -15.10
N HIS A 430 -17.47 20.02 -14.28
CA HIS A 430 -17.81 18.61 -14.11
C HIS A 430 -19.06 18.23 -14.91
N ILE A 431 -19.04 17.07 -15.58
CA ILE A 431 -20.13 16.60 -16.47
C ILE A 431 -21.46 16.46 -15.71
N ARG A 432 -21.42 15.95 -14.47
CA ARG A 432 -22.63 15.82 -13.66
C ARG A 432 -23.18 17.19 -13.28
N ASP A 433 -22.32 18.05 -12.76
CA ASP A 433 -22.69 19.36 -12.20
C ASP A 433 -23.28 20.25 -13.30
N PHE A 434 -22.78 20.13 -14.53
CA PHE A 434 -23.25 20.87 -15.69
C PHE A 434 -24.77 20.79 -15.91
N SER A 435 -25.37 19.61 -15.69
CA SER A 435 -26.75 19.37 -16.15
C SER A 435 -27.64 18.60 -15.19
N ILE A 436 -27.14 18.07 -14.06
CA ILE A 436 -27.96 17.21 -13.18
C ILE A 436 -29.22 17.91 -12.64
N SER A 437 -29.13 19.21 -12.37
CA SER A 437 -30.24 20.05 -11.90
C SER A 437 -30.89 20.90 -12.99
N ASP A 438 -30.35 20.90 -14.22
CA ASP A 438 -30.89 21.71 -15.30
C ASP A 438 -32.13 21.04 -15.90
N THR A 439 -33.31 21.48 -15.43
CA THR A 439 -34.60 20.98 -15.91
C THR A 439 -34.89 21.27 -17.39
N SER A 440 -34.10 22.11 -18.06
CA SER A 440 -34.21 22.34 -19.51
C SER A 440 -33.57 21.22 -20.34
N VAL A 441 -32.69 20.41 -19.75
CA VAL A 441 -32.13 19.20 -20.36
C VAL A 441 -33.11 18.03 -20.17
N PRO A 442 -33.34 17.18 -21.18
CA PRO A 442 -34.13 15.95 -21.02
C PRO A 442 -33.60 15.07 -19.89
N GLN A 443 -34.50 14.51 -19.07
CA GLN A 443 -34.12 13.73 -17.89
C GLN A 443 -33.09 12.61 -18.16
N PRO A 444 -33.15 11.84 -19.28
CA PRO A 444 -32.16 10.80 -19.57
C PRO A 444 -30.72 11.31 -19.78
N ASP A 445 -30.56 12.57 -20.20
CA ASP A 445 -29.26 13.16 -20.55
C ASP A 445 -28.63 13.94 -19.39
N ARG A 446 -29.37 14.19 -18.31
CA ARG A 446 -28.89 14.95 -17.16
C ARG A 446 -27.73 14.25 -16.45
N GLY A 447 -26.64 14.99 -16.32
CA GLY A 447 -25.36 14.52 -15.80
C GLY A 447 -24.61 13.55 -16.72
N LYS A 448 -24.92 13.54 -18.02
CA LYS A 448 -24.29 12.69 -19.04
C LYS A 448 -23.63 13.54 -20.13
N PHE A 449 -22.79 12.92 -20.95
CA PHE A 449 -22.16 13.58 -22.12
C PHE A 449 -23.20 14.15 -23.10
N MET A 450 -24.36 13.49 -23.26
CA MET A 450 -25.40 13.94 -24.17
C MET A 450 -26.00 15.30 -23.82
N ALA A 451 -25.90 15.76 -22.56
CA ALA A 451 -26.38 17.09 -22.16
C ALA A 451 -25.70 18.24 -22.95
N PHE A 452 -24.44 18.05 -23.39
CA PHE A 452 -23.72 19.06 -24.17
C PHE A 452 -24.24 19.18 -25.61
N THR A 453 -25.07 18.23 -26.07
CA THR A 453 -25.65 18.27 -27.42
C THR A 453 -26.94 19.09 -27.48
N ASP A 454 -27.60 19.34 -26.34
CA ASP A 454 -28.80 20.19 -26.30
C ASP A 454 -28.42 21.66 -26.34
N SER A 455 -28.29 22.18 -27.56
CA SER A 455 -27.94 23.58 -27.83
C SER A 455 -28.93 24.61 -27.29
N ARG A 456 -30.12 24.19 -26.83
CA ARG A 456 -31.16 25.05 -26.26
C ARG A 456 -31.23 24.96 -24.73
N SER A 457 -30.45 24.08 -24.10
CA SER A 457 -30.36 23.99 -22.65
C SER A 457 -29.81 25.29 -22.04
N ARG A 458 -30.15 25.56 -20.78
CA ARG A 458 -29.59 26.71 -20.06
C ARG A 458 -28.08 26.57 -19.92
N GLY A 459 -27.58 25.37 -19.64
CA GLY A 459 -26.14 25.07 -19.61
C GLY A 459 -25.42 25.44 -20.91
N MET A 460 -25.88 24.96 -22.07
CA MET A 460 -25.23 25.27 -23.36
C MET A 460 -25.42 26.73 -23.80
N THR A 461 -26.52 27.37 -23.42
CA THR A 461 -26.73 28.81 -23.64
C THR A 461 -25.70 29.61 -22.84
N HIS A 462 -25.50 29.28 -21.56
CA HIS A 462 -24.52 29.92 -20.71
C HIS A 462 -23.08 29.73 -21.21
N LEU A 463 -22.70 28.52 -21.62
CA LEU A 463 -21.37 28.27 -22.20
C LEU A 463 -21.14 29.09 -23.48
N ARG A 464 -22.18 29.31 -24.29
CA ARG A 464 -22.10 30.15 -25.48
C ARG A 464 -21.93 31.64 -25.14
N GLU A 465 -22.59 32.11 -24.10
CA GLU A 465 -22.41 33.48 -23.58
C GLU A 465 -20.97 33.69 -23.08
N LEU A 466 -20.44 32.74 -22.30
CA LEU A 466 -19.05 32.78 -21.83
C LEU A 466 -18.07 32.76 -23.01
N ALA A 467 -18.31 31.91 -24.02
CA ALA A 467 -17.51 31.88 -25.24
C ALA A 467 -17.58 33.22 -25.99
N GLY A 468 -18.76 33.83 -26.10
CA GLY A 468 -18.95 35.16 -26.67
C GLY A 468 -18.23 36.28 -25.90
N ALA A 469 -18.03 36.10 -24.58
CA ALA A 469 -17.27 36.98 -23.71
C ALA A 469 -15.75 36.73 -23.73
N GLY A 470 -15.27 35.71 -24.47
CA GLY A 470 -13.85 35.42 -24.65
C GLY A 470 -13.33 34.19 -23.91
N LEU A 471 -14.20 33.34 -23.33
CA LEU A 471 -13.80 32.00 -22.87
C LEU A 471 -13.41 31.14 -24.08
N ILE A 472 -12.27 30.47 -24.01
CA ILE A 472 -11.73 29.68 -25.14
C ILE A 472 -11.62 28.18 -24.86
N TYR A 473 -11.51 27.75 -23.59
CA TYR A 473 -11.44 26.34 -23.21
C TYR A 473 -12.42 25.97 -22.11
N VAL A 474 -12.91 24.75 -22.18
CA VAL A 474 -13.54 24.06 -21.05
C VAL A 474 -12.61 22.94 -20.62
N HIS A 475 -12.22 22.94 -19.35
CA HIS A 475 -11.47 21.86 -18.72
C HIS A 475 -12.46 20.94 -18.02
N LEU A 476 -12.67 19.75 -18.58
CA LEU A 476 -13.53 18.75 -17.96
C LEU A 476 -12.80 18.01 -16.85
N LEU A 477 -13.43 17.91 -15.68
CA LEU A 477 -13.03 16.99 -14.61
C LEU A 477 -12.99 15.53 -15.13
N PRO A 478 -12.38 14.57 -14.38
CA PRO A 478 -12.11 13.22 -14.85
C PRO A 478 -13.26 12.59 -15.65
N SER A 479 -12.97 12.32 -16.92
CA SER A 479 -13.91 11.78 -17.93
C SER A 479 -13.38 10.53 -18.62
N PHE A 480 -12.24 10.01 -18.16
CA PHE A 480 -11.84 8.62 -18.36
C PHE A 480 -12.57 7.71 -17.34
N HIS A 481 -12.43 6.39 -17.45
CA HIS A 481 -13.06 5.47 -16.51
C HIS A 481 -12.57 5.69 -15.07
N ILE A 482 -13.51 5.91 -14.13
CA ILE A 482 -13.23 6.03 -12.69
C ILE A 482 -13.89 4.88 -11.92
N ALA A 483 -13.26 4.45 -10.82
CA ALA A 483 -13.72 3.29 -10.06
C ALA A 483 -14.83 3.59 -9.03
N THR A 484 -15.06 4.86 -8.70
CA THR A 484 -15.77 5.26 -7.47
C THR A 484 -17.26 5.56 -7.66
N VAL A 485 -17.80 5.36 -8.87
CA VAL A 485 -19.22 5.56 -9.18
C VAL A 485 -19.72 4.30 -9.88
N PRO A 486 -20.71 3.58 -9.32
CA PRO A 486 -21.36 2.47 -10.02
C PRO A 486 -21.96 2.95 -11.35
N GLU A 487 -21.64 2.28 -12.45
CA GLU A 487 -22.10 2.62 -13.79
C GLU A 487 -23.56 2.18 -14.02
N ASP A 488 -24.00 1.10 -13.36
CA ASP A 488 -25.40 0.68 -13.35
C ASP A 488 -26.25 1.66 -12.51
N PRO A 489 -27.21 2.38 -13.12
CA PRO A 489 -28.06 3.32 -12.40
C PRO A 489 -28.86 2.69 -11.26
N SER A 490 -29.16 1.40 -11.32
CA SER A 490 -29.89 0.69 -10.24
C SER A 490 -29.07 0.54 -8.96
N HIS A 491 -27.74 0.67 -9.04
CA HIS A 491 -26.83 0.64 -7.90
C HIS A 491 -26.48 2.04 -7.37
N GLN A 492 -26.94 3.10 -8.02
CA GLN A 492 -26.66 4.47 -7.62
C GLN A 492 -27.63 4.93 -6.52
N LEU A 493 -27.08 5.58 -5.49
CA LEU A 493 -27.89 6.23 -4.45
C LEU A 493 -28.10 7.69 -4.81
N THR A 494 -29.35 8.17 -4.68
CA THR A 494 -29.64 9.60 -4.74
C THR A 494 -29.57 10.18 -3.34
N PRO A 495 -28.67 11.13 -3.06
CA PRO A 495 -28.58 11.74 -1.74
C PRO A 495 -29.88 12.50 -1.44
N VAL A 496 -30.50 12.20 -0.31
CA VAL A 496 -31.55 13.06 0.27
C VAL A 496 -30.83 14.16 1.03
N ILE A 497 -30.72 15.34 0.43
CA ILE A 497 -30.18 16.52 1.10
C ILE A 497 -31.31 17.10 1.96
N PRO A 498 -31.20 17.07 3.31
CA PRO A 498 -32.18 17.75 4.15
C PRO A 498 -32.20 19.24 3.76
N ASN A 499 -33.40 19.84 3.71
CA ASN A 499 -33.49 21.29 3.53
C ASN A 499 -32.58 21.96 4.57
N ALA A 500 -31.67 22.83 4.12
CA ALA A 500 -30.84 23.61 5.02
C ALA A 500 -31.77 24.36 5.99
N ALA A 501 -31.53 24.17 7.29
CA ALA A 501 -32.32 24.78 8.37
C ALA A 501 -32.15 26.30 8.41
#